data_AF-A0A7V4JEG6-F1
#
_entry.id   AF-A0A7V4JEG6-F1
#
_cell.length_a   1.000
_cell.length_b   1.000
_cell.length_c   1.000
_cell.angle_alpha   90.00
_cell.angle_beta   90.00
_cell.angle_gamma   90.00
#
_symmetry.space_group_name_H-M   'P 1'
#
loop_
_entity.id
_entity.type
_entity.pdbx_description
1 polymer ?
#
loop_
_entity_poly.entity_id
_entity_poly.type
_entity_poly.pdbx_seq_one_letter_code
_entity_poly.pdbx_strand_id
1 'polypeptide(L)'
;MTERTPSFSRSKGLKPAVVGVVFLLILALPWMLRAGLGAGKGTYWTHIFILIAVMILAASSMRAIFRTGEMSLGTAGFMLVGGYAAALLTTKGGLSPWLTIFLGGLVAAGIAALVAYPFFRVKGIYFVICTLLLGFILLYLAGYLDWLTGGWQGFQFYGVSPKITIGSHTITFGTKTNLEYYYLMVVVVGLCLFILYRMEHSRVGLVWRSIREADELAKSVGVNVTAHKMFIFIVACFFTGLAGGLYAFHVHALSPTSTPANVFHFFTSIYCLLYMVVGGAESFFGPLIGTTVFMVLRELGREVDEYWPLIAGAVLIVIVFFMPRGLVALPDYVPAWYRTVRRLLRGKEVGRKTD
;
A
#
# COMPACT_ATOMS: atom_id res chain seq x y z
N MET A 1 27.81 28.10 -15.23
CA MET A 1 27.69 26.63 -15.33
C MET A 1 26.23 26.27 -15.12
N THR A 2 25.50 26.03 -16.21
CA THR A 2 24.08 25.68 -16.20
C THR A 2 23.95 24.19 -15.91
N GLU A 3 23.59 23.85 -14.69
CA GLU A 3 23.17 22.49 -14.35
C GLU A 3 21.96 22.13 -15.21
N ARG A 4 22.17 21.23 -16.17
CA ARG A 4 21.10 20.58 -16.90
C ARG A 4 20.33 19.74 -15.90
N THR A 5 19.22 20.27 -15.39
CA THR A 5 18.19 19.46 -14.74
C THR A 5 17.91 18.27 -15.66
N PRO A 6 18.01 17.01 -15.19
CA PRO A 6 17.66 15.88 -16.03
C PRO A 6 16.18 16.06 -16.39
N SER A 7 15.91 16.33 -17.66
CA SER A 7 14.56 16.50 -18.14
C SER A 7 13.80 15.23 -17.80
N PHE A 8 12.72 15.39 -17.01
CA PHE A 8 11.82 14.32 -16.61
C PHE A 8 11.11 13.79 -17.85
N SER A 9 11.83 12.94 -18.59
CA SER A 9 11.32 12.18 -19.71
C SER A 9 10.10 11.41 -19.24
N ARG A 10 8.96 11.78 -19.84
CA ARG A 10 7.67 11.09 -19.81
C ARG A 10 7.93 9.58 -19.78
N SER A 11 7.92 8.97 -18.60
CA SER A 11 7.92 7.51 -18.54
C SER A 11 6.67 7.11 -19.31
N LYS A 12 6.86 6.30 -20.36
CA LYS A 12 5.74 5.66 -21.03
C LYS A 12 5.14 4.78 -19.94
N GLY A 13 4.12 5.30 -19.26
CA GLY A 13 3.40 4.55 -18.23
C GLY A 13 3.11 3.17 -18.81
N LEU A 14 3.31 2.13 -17.99
CA LEU A 14 2.94 0.77 -18.34
C LEU A 14 1.61 0.82 -19.10
N LYS A 15 1.59 0.32 -20.33
CA LYS A 15 0.38 0.38 -21.17
C LYS A 15 -0.79 -0.13 -20.32
N PRO A 16 -2.00 0.47 -20.38
CA PRO A 16 -3.17 0.00 -19.64
C PRO A 16 -3.45 -1.51 -19.85
N ALA A 17 -2.94 -2.09 -20.95
CA ALA A 17 -2.89 -3.52 -21.19
C ALA A 17 -2.07 -4.32 -20.15
N VAL A 18 -0.88 -3.86 -19.74
CA VAL A 18 -0.04 -4.54 -18.73
C VAL A 18 -0.68 -4.42 -17.34
N VAL A 19 -1.39 -3.32 -17.09
CA VAL A 19 -2.18 -3.09 -15.87
C VAL A 19 -3.36 -4.05 -15.81
N GLY A 20 -4.10 -4.17 -16.91
CA GLY A 20 -5.15 -5.17 -17.06
C GLY A 20 -4.61 -6.58 -16.84
N VAL A 21 -3.43 -6.90 -17.38
CA VAL A 21 -2.79 -8.22 -17.23
C VAL A 21 -2.31 -8.49 -15.80
N VAL A 22 -1.72 -7.52 -15.09
CA VAL A 22 -1.31 -7.72 -13.67
C VAL A 22 -2.54 -7.86 -12.76
N PHE A 23 -3.59 -7.06 -13.00
CA PHE A 23 -4.84 -7.17 -12.26
C PHE A 23 -5.58 -8.49 -12.59
N LEU A 24 -5.57 -8.91 -13.86
CA LEU A 24 -6.07 -10.22 -14.30
C LEU A 24 -5.23 -11.38 -13.78
N LEU A 25 -3.91 -11.23 -13.66
CA LEU A 25 -3.02 -12.24 -13.07
C LEU A 25 -3.30 -12.38 -11.58
N ILE A 26 -3.47 -11.27 -10.85
CA ILE A 26 -3.89 -11.29 -9.44
C ILE A 26 -5.27 -11.97 -9.32
N LEU A 27 -6.22 -11.65 -10.21
CA LEU A 27 -7.56 -12.29 -10.26
C LEU A 27 -7.53 -13.79 -10.63
N ALA A 28 -6.62 -14.21 -11.51
CA ALA A 28 -6.55 -15.56 -12.06
C ALA A 28 -5.65 -16.51 -11.24
N LEU A 29 -4.63 -15.98 -10.56
CA LEU A 29 -3.66 -16.75 -9.77
C LEU A 29 -4.29 -17.69 -8.73
N PRO A 30 -5.26 -17.25 -7.90
CA PRO A 30 -5.87 -18.16 -6.93
C PRO A 30 -6.76 -19.23 -7.57
N TRP A 31 -7.36 -18.96 -8.73
CA TRP A 31 -8.13 -19.96 -9.47
C TRP A 31 -7.20 -21.04 -10.05
N MET A 32 -6.08 -20.63 -10.65
CA MET A 32 -5.05 -21.54 -11.17
C MET A 32 -4.36 -22.35 -10.05
N LEU A 33 -4.09 -21.73 -8.90
CA LEU A 33 -3.44 -22.40 -7.76
C LEU A 33 -4.39 -23.37 -7.04
N ARG A 34 -5.69 -23.06 -6.94
CA ARG A 34 -6.68 -24.00 -6.39
C ARG A 34 -6.90 -25.20 -7.32
N ALA A 35 -6.86 -24.98 -8.64
CA ALA A 35 -6.94 -26.04 -9.64
C ALA A 35 -5.69 -26.95 -9.65
N GLY A 36 -4.50 -26.39 -9.35
CA GLY A 36 -3.23 -27.14 -9.42
C GLY A 36 -2.71 -27.76 -8.12
N LEU A 37 -2.99 -27.19 -6.93
CA LEU A 37 -2.32 -27.58 -5.68
C LEU A 37 -3.21 -28.29 -4.64
N GLY A 38 -4.49 -28.51 -4.96
CA GLY A 38 -5.47 -29.14 -4.06
C GLY A 38 -6.05 -28.18 -3.02
N ALA A 39 -7.24 -28.51 -2.50
CA ALA A 39 -8.09 -27.63 -1.69
C ALA A 39 -7.42 -27.10 -0.39
N GLY A 40 -6.51 -27.87 0.21
CA GLY A 40 -5.80 -27.47 1.43
C GLY A 40 -4.75 -26.37 1.20
N LYS A 41 -3.86 -26.54 0.22
CA LYS A 41 -2.84 -25.54 -0.12
C LYS A 41 -3.45 -24.29 -0.74
N GLY A 42 -4.53 -24.42 -1.50
CA GLY A 42 -5.25 -23.28 -2.09
C GLY A 42 -5.74 -22.27 -1.05
N THR A 43 -6.20 -22.74 0.12
CA THR A 43 -6.72 -21.90 1.21
C THR A 43 -5.65 -21.00 1.83
N TYR A 44 -4.42 -21.53 1.95
CA TYR A 44 -3.26 -20.80 2.46
C TYR A 44 -2.85 -19.66 1.53
N TRP A 45 -2.71 -19.96 0.24
CA TRP A 45 -2.36 -18.96 -0.77
C TRP A 45 -3.43 -17.88 -0.91
N THR A 46 -4.73 -18.23 -0.84
CA THR A 46 -5.79 -17.22 -0.79
C THR A 46 -5.65 -16.29 0.40
N HIS A 47 -5.29 -16.78 1.59
CA HIS A 47 -5.05 -15.92 2.75
C HIS A 47 -3.94 -14.91 2.49
N ILE A 48 -2.81 -15.35 1.91
CA ILE A 48 -1.67 -14.48 1.58
C ILE A 48 -2.05 -13.45 0.51
N PHE A 49 -2.77 -13.84 -0.55
CA PHE A 49 -3.18 -12.89 -1.58
C PHE A 49 -4.13 -11.82 -1.05
N ILE A 50 -4.98 -12.14 -0.07
CA ILE A 50 -5.83 -11.15 0.60
C ILE A 50 -4.96 -10.15 1.37
N LEU A 51 -3.96 -10.64 2.12
CA LEU A 51 -3.02 -9.76 2.83
C LEU A 51 -2.22 -8.87 1.86
N ILE A 52 -1.78 -9.41 0.72
CA ILE A 52 -1.13 -8.65 -0.33
C ILE A 52 -2.05 -7.54 -0.84
N ALA A 53 -3.31 -7.84 -1.15
CA ALA A 53 -4.29 -6.84 -1.62
C ALA A 53 -4.49 -5.71 -0.60
N VAL A 54 -4.59 -6.02 0.69
CA VAL A 54 -4.69 -5.03 1.77
C VAL A 54 -3.45 -4.14 1.83
N MET A 55 -2.25 -4.74 1.79
CA MET A 55 -1.00 -3.99 1.88
C MET A 55 -0.75 -3.14 0.63
N ILE A 56 -1.20 -3.59 -0.54
CA ILE A 56 -1.20 -2.77 -1.76
C ILE A 56 -2.04 -1.51 -1.55
N LEU A 57 -3.22 -1.62 -0.93
CA LEU A 57 -4.05 -0.46 -0.64
C LEU A 57 -3.38 0.49 0.35
N ALA A 58 -2.76 -0.03 1.41
CA ALA A 58 -2.01 0.79 2.38
C ALA A 58 -0.80 1.49 1.73
N ALA A 59 0.02 0.77 0.96
CA ALA A 59 1.20 1.31 0.30
C ALA A 59 0.85 2.31 -0.82
N SER A 60 -0.23 2.06 -1.58
CA SER A 60 -0.72 3.00 -2.59
C SER A 60 -1.30 4.27 -1.98
N SER A 61 -1.95 4.18 -0.82
CA SER A 61 -2.43 5.34 -0.05
C SER A 61 -1.26 6.19 0.43
N MET A 62 -0.19 5.57 0.94
CA MET A 62 1.05 6.27 1.30
C MET A 62 1.68 6.96 0.07
N ARG A 63 1.68 6.30 -1.09
CA ARG A 63 2.15 6.90 -2.34
C ARG A 63 1.36 8.12 -2.75
N ALA A 64 0.05 8.16 -2.49
CA ALA A 64 -0.77 9.33 -2.78
C ALA A 64 -0.26 10.57 -2.02
N ILE A 65 0.20 10.41 -0.77
CA ILE A 65 0.85 11.48 0.02
C ILE A 65 2.18 11.87 -0.64
N PHE A 66 2.99 10.90 -1.07
CA PHE A 66 4.26 11.15 -1.75
C PHE A 66 4.14 11.97 -3.05
N ARG A 67 2.94 12.07 -3.65
CA ARG A 67 2.72 12.93 -4.82
C ARG A 67 2.84 14.42 -4.53
N THR A 68 2.69 14.87 -3.28
CA THR A 68 2.91 16.27 -2.88
C THR A 68 4.32 16.54 -2.36
N GLY A 69 5.21 15.54 -2.40
CA GLY A 69 6.61 15.66 -1.95
C GLY A 69 6.82 15.35 -0.47
N GLU A 70 5.76 15.11 0.30
CA GLU A 70 5.84 14.74 1.72
C GLU A 70 5.81 13.22 1.90
N MET A 71 6.50 12.71 2.91
CA MET A 71 6.48 11.30 3.29
C MET A 71 5.80 11.14 4.65
N SER A 72 4.89 10.17 4.77
CA SER A 72 4.21 9.87 6.04
C SER A 72 4.59 8.48 6.53
N LEU A 73 5.06 8.36 7.77
CA LEU A 73 5.28 7.08 8.45
C LEU A 73 4.14 6.73 9.42
N GLY A 74 2.98 7.37 9.28
CA GLY A 74 1.80 7.12 10.11
C GLY A 74 0.87 6.00 9.63
N THR A 75 1.16 5.37 8.48
CA THR A 75 0.27 4.40 7.82
C THR A 75 -0.21 3.29 8.77
N ALA A 76 0.68 2.70 9.57
CA ALA A 76 0.34 1.65 10.53
C ALA A 76 -0.68 2.14 11.59
N GLY A 77 -0.53 3.36 12.10
CA GLY A 77 -1.43 3.94 13.10
C GLY A 77 -2.83 4.23 12.56
N PHE A 78 -2.92 4.79 11.34
CA PHE A 78 -4.22 5.01 10.70
C PHE A 78 -4.91 3.70 10.31
N MET A 79 -4.12 2.69 9.93
CA MET A 79 -4.63 1.34 9.68
C MET A 79 -5.17 0.69 10.97
N LEU A 80 -4.47 0.86 12.09
CA LEU A 80 -4.92 0.44 13.42
C LEU A 80 -6.26 1.09 13.78
N VAL A 81 -6.36 2.42 13.68
CA VAL A 81 -7.60 3.16 13.96
C VAL A 81 -8.77 2.63 13.12
N GLY A 82 -8.58 2.48 11.80
CA GLY A 82 -9.64 1.99 10.93
C GLY A 82 -10.07 0.55 11.23
N GLY A 83 -9.11 -0.32 11.55
CA GLY A 83 -9.37 -1.70 11.95
C GLY A 83 -10.17 -1.81 13.24
N TYR A 84 -9.73 -1.12 14.30
CA TYR A 84 -10.42 -1.12 15.59
C TYR A 84 -11.78 -0.44 15.51
N ALA A 85 -11.89 0.69 14.81
CA ALA A 85 -13.17 1.37 14.62
C ALA A 85 -14.18 0.45 13.92
N ALA A 86 -13.77 -0.24 12.84
CA ALA A 86 -14.64 -1.17 12.15
C ALA A 86 -15.07 -2.36 13.03
N ALA A 87 -14.12 -2.98 13.75
CA ALA A 87 -14.41 -4.10 14.66
C ALA A 87 -15.36 -3.70 15.81
N LEU A 88 -15.18 -2.51 16.38
CA LEU A 88 -16.00 -2.02 17.50
C LEU A 88 -17.40 -1.62 17.06
N LEU A 89 -17.53 -0.97 15.90
CA LEU A 89 -18.83 -0.60 15.36
C LEU A 89 -19.68 -1.83 15.00
N THR A 90 -19.05 -2.92 14.57
CA THR A 90 -19.77 -4.16 14.31
C THR A 90 -20.15 -4.90 15.59
N THR A 91 -19.23 -5.01 16.55
CA THR A 91 -19.47 -5.78 17.79
C THR A 91 -20.37 -5.06 18.79
N LYS A 92 -20.11 -3.78 19.07
CA LYS A 92 -20.89 -2.98 20.03
C LYS A 92 -22.06 -2.25 19.37
N GLY A 93 -21.90 -1.81 18.11
CA GLY A 93 -22.93 -1.07 17.39
C GLY A 93 -23.92 -1.93 16.60
N GLY A 94 -23.66 -3.24 16.43
CA GLY A 94 -24.52 -4.14 15.66
C GLY A 94 -24.65 -3.77 14.17
N LEU A 95 -23.79 -2.87 13.67
CA LEU A 95 -23.85 -2.38 12.30
C LEU A 95 -23.30 -3.41 11.31
N SER A 96 -23.85 -3.39 10.09
CA SER A 96 -23.38 -4.24 8.99
C SER A 96 -21.88 -4.04 8.74
N PRO A 97 -21.09 -5.12 8.64
CA PRO A 97 -19.63 -5.04 8.46
C PRO A 97 -19.19 -4.15 7.30
N TRP A 98 -19.93 -4.12 6.18
CA TRP A 98 -19.62 -3.25 5.03
C TRP A 98 -19.65 -1.77 5.39
N LEU A 99 -20.67 -1.37 6.13
CA LEU A 99 -20.82 -0.01 6.58
C LEU A 99 -19.71 0.32 7.58
N THR A 100 -19.37 -0.61 8.48
CA THR A 100 -18.33 -0.38 9.48
C THR A 100 -16.93 -0.26 8.90
N ILE A 101 -16.61 -0.97 7.81
CA ILE A 101 -15.33 -0.81 7.11
C ILE A 101 -15.21 0.62 6.56
N PHE A 102 -16.26 1.09 5.89
CA PHE A 102 -16.31 2.46 5.37
C PHE A 102 -16.27 3.51 6.49
N LEU A 103 -17.05 3.31 7.56
CA LEU A 103 -17.02 4.17 8.74
C LEU A 103 -15.65 4.15 9.44
N GLY A 104 -14.97 3.01 9.48
CA GLY A 104 -13.61 2.91 10.01
C GLY A 104 -12.62 3.75 9.21
N GLY A 105 -12.74 3.75 7.87
CA GLY A 105 -12.03 4.69 7.01
C GLY A 105 -12.35 6.15 7.34
N LEU A 106 -13.64 6.49 7.55
CA LEU A 106 -14.04 7.85 7.92
C LEU A 106 -13.51 8.28 9.30
N VAL A 107 -13.45 7.38 10.28
CA VAL A 107 -12.86 7.66 11.59
C VAL A 107 -11.37 7.95 11.46
N ALA A 108 -10.64 7.15 10.67
CA ALA A 108 -9.24 7.41 10.37
C ALA A 108 -9.04 8.76 9.64
N ALA A 109 -9.93 9.10 8.69
CA ALA A 109 -9.93 10.37 8.00
C ALA A 109 -10.23 11.56 8.94
N GLY A 110 -11.15 11.38 9.89
CA GLY A 110 -11.50 12.38 10.89
C GLY A 110 -10.34 12.68 11.85
N ILE A 111 -9.67 11.64 12.35
CA ILE A 111 -8.45 11.78 13.15
C ILE A 111 -7.35 12.44 12.31
N ALA A 112 -7.18 12.05 11.06
CA ALA A 112 -6.24 12.69 10.15
C ALA A 112 -6.57 14.17 9.93
N ALA A 113 -7.83 14.55 9.78
CA ALA A 113 -8.24 15.94 9.60
C ALA A 113 -7.94 16.81 10.82
N LEU A 114 -8.17 16.26 12.02
CA LEU A 114 -7.85 16.92 13.29
C LEU A 114 -6.35 17.18 13.43
N VAL A 115 -5.52 16.21 13.03
CA VAL A 115 -4.07 16.27 13.20
C VAL A 115 -3.35 16.90 11.99
N ALA A 116 -3.99 16.95 10.82
CA ALA A 116 -3.39 17.49 9.60
C ALA A 116 -3.01 18.96 9.75
N TYR A 117 -3.85 19.77 10.40
CA TYR A 117 -3.60 21.20 10.54
C TYR A 117 -2.27 21.53 11.26
N PRO A 118 -1.97 21.00 12.46
CA PRO A 118 -0.67 21.21 13.08
C PRO A 118 0.48 20.54 12.32
N PHE A 119 0.25 19.40 11.67
CA PHE A 119 1.32 18.68 10.98
C PHE A 119 1.82 19.39 9.74
N PHE A 120 0.95 20.05 8.97
CA PHE A 120 1.39 20.80 7.79
C PHE A 120 1.96 22.19 8.11
N ARG A 121 2.08 22.55 9.39
CA ARG A 121 2.91 23.69 9.82
C ARG A 121 4.40 23.35 9.87
N VAL A 122 4.76 22.08 9.97
CA VAL A 122 6.15 21.61 9.90
C VAL A 122 6.49 21.11 8.49
N LYS A 123 7.74 21.27 8.05
CA LYS A 123 8.18 20.90 6.69
C LYS A 123 9.19 19.74 6.71
N GLY A 124 9.14 18.91 5.68
CA GLY A 124 10.18 17.92 5.38
C GLY A 124 10.29 16.81 6.43
N ILE A 125 11.50 16.58 6.96
CA ILE A 125 11.77 15.46 7.86
C ILE A 125 10.96 15.52 9.18
N TYR A 126 10.63 16.72 9.64
CA TYR A 126 9.82 16.91 10.84
C TYR A 126 8.40 16.36 10.66
N PHE A 127 7.81 16.48 9.47
CA PHE A 127 6.49 15.90 9.17
C PHE A 127 6.54 14.37 9.26
N VAL A 128 7.63 13.76 8.76
CA VAL A 128 7.85 12.30 8.85
C VAL A 128 7.91 11.86 10.32
N ILE A 129 8.66 12.58 11.16
CA ILE A 129 8.78 12.27 12.59
C ILE A 129 7.44 12.44 13.30
N CYS A 130 6.70 13.53 13.04
CA CYS A 130 5.39 13.76 13.64
C CYS A 130 4.38 12.65 13.29
N THR A 131 4.36 12.21 12.03
CA THR A 131 3.46 11.12 11.59
C THR A 131 3.85 9.76 12.19
N LEU A 132 5.14 9.49 12.37
CA LEU A 132 5.63 8.32 13.08
C LEU A 132 5.22 8.34 14.56
N LEU A 133 5.43 9.47 15.25
CA LEU A 133 5.03 9.63 16.65
C LEU A 133 3.51 9.50 16.83
N LEU A 134 2.71 10.02 15.91
CA LEU A 134 1.27 9.80 15.90
C LEU A 134 0.93 8.31 15.81
N GLY A 135 1.64 7.57 14.96
CA GLY A 135 1.50 6.12 14.87
C GLY A 135 1.72 5.42 16.21
N PHE A 136 2.78 5.80 16.95
CA PHE A 136 3.03 5.31 18.29
C PHE A 136 1.93 5.71 19.28
N ILE A 137 1.50 6.97 19.28
CA ILE A 137 0.43 7.44 20.16
C ILE A 137 -0.84 6.62 19.93
N LEU A 138 -1.25 6.40 18.68
CA LEU A 138 -2.43 5.61 18.34
C LEU A 138 -2.29 4.15 18.80
N LEU A 139 -1.10 3.55 18.61
CA LEU A 139 -0.81 2.19 19.03
C LEU A 139 -0.90 2.03 20.56
N TYR A 140 -0.22 2.88 21.31
CA TYR A 140 -0.23 2.85 22.78
C TYR A 140 -1.61 3.20 23.34
N LEU A 141 -2.30 4.16 22.73
CA LEU A 141 -3.67 4.50 23.11
C LEU A 141 -4.59 3.28 22.96
N ALA A 142 -4.49 2.53 21.85
CA ALA A 142 -5.21 1.28 21.69
C ALA A 142 -4.77 0.19 22.67
N GLY A 143 -3.53 0.19 23.14
CA GLY A 143 -3.03 -0.71 24.17
C GLY A 143 -3.54 -0.40 25.59
N TYR A 144 -3.74 0.88 25.93
CA TYR A 144 -4.22 1.33 27.24
C TYR A 144 -5.76 1.39 27.37
N LEU A 145 -6.48 1.40 26.25
CA LEU A 145 -7.94 1.46 26.21
C LEU A 145 -8.59 0.08 26.47
N ASP A 146 -8.25 -0.58 27.57
CA ASP A 146 -8.68 -1.95 27.88
C ASP A 146 -10.20 -2.15 27.76
N TRP A 147 -10.99 -1.19 28.24
CA TRP A 147 -12.46 -1.22 28.20
C TRP A 147 -13.07 -1.12 26.79
N LEU A 148 -12.33 -0.56 25.84
CA LEU A 148 -12.80 -0.32 24.48
C LEU A 148 -12.17 -1.31 23.49
N THR A 149 -10.85 -1.43 23.48
CA THR A 149 -10.07 -2.20 22.49
C THR A 149 -9.63 -3.57 22.99
N GLY A 150 -9.93 -3.96 24.23
CA GLY A 150 -9.39 -5.18 24.84
C GLY A 150 -7.90 -5.09 25.19
N GLY A 151 -7.31 -3.88 25.09
CA GLY A 151 -5.95 -3.61 25.54
C GLY A 151 -4.88 -4.36 24.77
N TRP A 152 -3.75 -4.62 25.44
CA TRP A 152 -2.65 -5.41 24.90
C TRP A 152 -3.01 -6.88 24.63
N GLN A 153 -4.03 -7.42 25.30
CA GLN A 153 -4.52 -8.79 25.07
C GLN A 153 -5.21 -8.94 23.71
N GLY A 154 -5.64 -7.83 23.12
CA GLY A 154 -6.29 -7.78 21.82
C GLY A 154 -7.79 -8.04 21.89
N PHE A 155 -8.44 -7.70 20.80
CA PHE A 155 -9.87 -7.82 20.55
C PHE A 155 -10.13 -8.93 19.55
N GLN A 156 -10.74 -10.02 20.00
CA GLN A 156 -11.18 -11.12 19.14
C GLN A 156 -12.69 -11.01 18.90
N PHE A 157 -13.11 -11.10 17.65
CA PHE A 157 -14.52 -11.03 17.27
C PHE A 157 -14.86 -12.13 16.27
N TYR A 158 -15.10 -13.33 16.80
CA TYR A 158 -15.56 -14.47 16.01
C TYR A 158 -17.09 -14.45 15.86
N GLY A 159 -17.58 -14.74 14.66
CA GLY A 159 -19.02 -14.89 14.38
C GLY A 159 -19.73 -13.66 13.80
N VAL A 160 -19.08 -12.50 13.77
CA VAL A 160 -19.59 -11.25 13.15
C VAL A 160 -18.94 -11.04 11.79
N SER A 161 -19.06 -12.06 10.96
CA SER A 161 -18.57 -11.97 9.60
C SER A 161 -19.61 -11.26 8.74
N PRO A 162 -19.19 -10.43 7.77
CA PRO A 162 -20.11 -9.85 6.80
C PRO A 162 -21.03 -10.94 6.23
N LYS A 163 -22.26 -10.60 5.89
CA LYS A 163 -23.13 -11.48 5.10
C LYS A 163 -23.64 -10.62 3.96
N ILE A 164 -23.50 -11.12 2.74
CA ILE A 164 -24.12 -10.52 1.56
C ILE A 164 -25.09 -11.58 1.07
N THR A 165 -26.36 -11.30 1.24
CA THR A 165 -27.43 -12.09 0.64
C THR A 165 -27.78 -11.42 -0.68
N ILE A 166 -27.41 -12.05 -1.80
CA ILE A 166 -27.87 -11.66 -3.14
C ILE A 166 -28.81 -12.77 -3.61
N GLY A 167 -30.11 -12.49 -3.62
CA GLY A 167 -31.13 -13.48 -3.98
C GLY A 167 -31.17 -14.67 -3.01
N SER A 168 -31.14 -15.90 -3.54
CA SER A 168 -31.15 -17.16 -2.78
C SER A 168 -29.77 -17.60 -2.28
N HIS A 169 -28.70 -16.87 -2.60
CA HIS A 169 -27.33 -17.19 -2.18
C HIS A 169 -26.89 -16.28 -1.03
N THR A 170 -26.78 -16.88 0.16
CA THR A 170 -26.20 -16.22 1.34
C THR A 170 -24.71 -16.47 1.35
N ILE A 171 -23.94 -15.51 0.82
CA ILE A 171 -22.49 -15.53 0.97
C ILE A 171 -22.21 -15.18 2.42
N THR A 172 -21.84 -16.20 3.20
CA THR A 172 -21.41 -16.02 4.59
C THR A 172 -19.91 -15.81 4.58
N PHE A 173 -19.49 -14.62 4.97
CA PHE A 173 -18.08 -14.27 5.09
C PHE A 173 -17.56 -14.99 6.34
N GLY A 174 -16.25 -15.25 6.46
CA GLY A 174 -15.68 -15.86 7.68
C GLY A 174 -15.42 -17.37 7.64
N THR A 175 -15.94 -18.10 6.65
CA THR A 175 -15.37 -19.41 6.35
C THR A 175 -14.07 -19.19 5.57
N LYS A 176 -12.93 -19.47 6.20
CA LYS A 176 -11.55 -19.32 5.68
C LYS A 176 -11.32 -19.90 4.27
N THR A 177 -12.31 -20.63 3.73
CA THR A 177 -12.28 -21.47 2.54
C THR A 177 -12.95 -20.87 1.29
N ASN A 178 -13.59 -19.70 1.36
CA ASN A 178 -14.42 -19.18 0.26
C ASN A 178 -13.67 -18.22 -0.67
N LEU A 179 -13.42 -18.67 -1.92
CA LEU A 179 -12.92 -17.84 -3.04
C LEU A 179 -13.75 -16.57 -3.26
N GLU A 180 -15.04 -16.61 -2.94
CA GLU A 180 -15.96 -15.49 -3.07
C GLU A 180 -15.51 -14.28 -2.26
N TYR A 181 -14.96 -14.51 -1.06
CA TYR A 181 -14.42 -13.45 -0.22
C TYR A 181 -13.18 -12.81 -0.86
N TYR A 182 -12.31 -13.63 -1.45
CA TYR A 182 -11.14 -13.14 -2.18
C TYR A 182 -11.53 -12.23 -3.34
N TYR A 183 -12.47 -12.67 -4.19
CA TYR A 183 -12.90 -11.87 -5.34
C TYR A 183 -13.51 -10.54 -4.92
N LEU A 184 -14.34 -10.55 -3.88
CA LEU A 184 -14.91 -9.31 -3.37
C LEU A 184 -13.81 -8.38 -2.83
N MET A 185 -12.87 -8.91 -2.05
CA MET A 185 -11.74 -8.13 -1.53
C MET A 185 -10.96 -7.45 -2.66
N VAL A 186 -10.65 -8.19 -3.72
CA VAL A 186 -9.95 -7.68 -4.90
C VAL A 186 -10.78 -6.62 -5.62
N VAL A 187 -12.09 -6.80 -5.71
CA VAL A 187 -13.00 -5.79 -6.30
C VAL A 187 -13.00 -4.50 -5.47
N VAL A 188 -13.10 -4.60 -4.14
CA VAL A 188 -13.10 -3.44 -3.25
C VAL A 188 -11.74 -2.72 -3.31
N VAL A 189 -10.64 -3.45 -3.16
CA VAL A 189 -9.29 -2.87 -3.29
C VAL A 189 -9.08 -2.27 -4.68
N GLY A 190 -9.52 -2.96 -5.73
CA GLY A 190 -9.48 -2.48 -7.11
C GLY A 190 -10.24 -1.18 -7.32
N LEU A 191 -11.43 -1.08 -6.74
CA LEU A 191 -12.24 0.14 -6.75
C LEU A 191 -11.51 1.29 -6.03
N CYS A 192 -10.92 1.03 -4.86
CA CYS A 192 -10.14 2.04 -4.14
C CYS A 192 -8.91 2.50 -4.92
N LEU A 193 -8.17 1.57 -5.52
CA LEU A 193 -7.04 1.87 -6.40
C LEU A 193 -7.48 2.66 -7.63
N PHE A 194 -8.63 2.33 -8.22
CA PHE A 194 -9.19 3.07 -9.35
C PHE A 194 -9.54 4.51 -8.96
N ILE A 195 -10.13 4.72 -7.78
CA ILE A 195 -10.42 6.06 -7.26
C ILE A 195 -9.12 6.84 -7.06
N LEU A 196 -8.12 6.26 -6.38
CA LEU A 196 -6.81 6.88 -6.20
C LEU A 196 -6.13 7.22 -7.54
N TYR A 197 -6.18 6.31 -8.50
CA TYR A 197 -5.67 6.51 -9.85
C TYR A 197 -6.35 7.70 -10.53
N ARG A 198 -7.68 7.76 -10.45
CA ARG A 198 -8.46 8.84 -11.07
C ARG A 198 -8.17 10.19 -10.42
N MET A 199 -8.00 10.22 -9.10
CA MET A 199 -7.62 11.42 -8.35
C MET A 199 -6.23 11.93 -8.78
N GLU A 200 -5.24 11.04 -8.88
CA GLU A 200 -3.89 11.41 -9.32
C GLU A 200 -3.84 11.89 -10.78
N HIS A 201 -4.71 11.38 -11.66
CA HIS A 201 -4.80 11.79 -13.07
C HIS A 201 -5.81 12.91 -13.31
N SER A 202 -6.33 13.52 -12.25
CA SER A 202 -7.24 14.67 -12.33
C SER A 202 -6.47 16.00 -12.29
N ARG A 203 -7.19 17.12 -12.42
CA ARG A 203 -6.63 18.47 -12.25
C ARG A 203 -5.98 18.65 -10.87
N VAL A 204 -6.54 18.03 -9.84
CA VAL A 204 -5.99 18.08 -8.47
C VAL A 204 -4.62 17.38 -8.40
N GLY A 205 -4.46 16.27 -9.11
CA GLY A 205 -3.19 15.56 -9.19
C GLY A 205 -2.09 16.32 -9.94
N LEU A 206 -2.45 17.16 -10.92
CA LEU A 206 -1.52 18.09 -11.55
C LEU A 206 -1.02 19.14 -10.56
N VAL A 207 -1.91 19.65 -9.69
CA VAL A 207 -1.54 20.59 -8.62
C VAL A 207 -0.62 19.92 -7.60
N TRP A 208 -0.89 18.68 -7.20
CA TRP A 208 0.04 17.96 -6.30
C TRP A 208 1.42 17.77 -6.91
N ARG A 209 1.49 17.50 -8.22
CA ARG A 209 2.76 17.39 -8.94
C ARG A 209 3.53 18.71 -8.93
N SER A 210 2.86 19.84 -9.18
CA SER A 210 3.54 21.14 -9.17
C SER A 210 4.03 21.51 -7.77
N ILE A 211 3.24 21.18 -6.73
CA ILE A 211 3.64 21.32 -5.32
C ILE A 211 4.93 20.54 -5.05
N ARG A 212 4.99 19.27 -5.47
CA ARG A 212 6.19 18.43 -5.27
C ARG A 212 7.43 18.95 -5.99
N GLU A 213 7.29 19.56 -7.16
CA GLU A 213 8.41 20.12 -7.92
C GLU A 213 8.95 21.39 -7.24
N ALA A 214 8.07 22.31 -6.83
CA ALA A 214 8.45 23.50 -6.08
C ALA A 214 7.28 24.09 -5.30
N ASP A 215 7.28 23.87 -3.99
CA ASP A 215 6.29 24.40 -3.04
C ASP A 215 6.15 25.94 -3.14
N GLU A 216 7.26 26.67 -3.30
CA GLU A 216 7.27 28.13 -3.33
C GLU A 216 6.74 28.71 -4.65
N LEU A 217 7.06 28.07 -5.78
CA LEU A 217 6.56 28.46 -7.10
C LEU A 217 5.05 28.15 -7.23
N ALA A 218 4.57 27.06 -6.64
CA ALA A 218 3.14 26.78 -6.62
C ALA A 218 2.37 27.87 -5.84
N LYS A 219 2.94 28.36 -4.73
CA LYS A 219 2.35 29.46 -3.94
C LYS A 219 2.29 30.78 -4.70
N SER A 220 3.31 31.11 -5.49
CA SER A 220 3.33 32.38 -6.24
C SER A 220 2.24 32.45 -7.32
N VAL A 221 1.74 31.30 -7.80
CA VAL A 221 0.63 31.22 -8.76
C VAL A 221 -0.75 31.15 -8.04
N GLY A 222 -0.78 31.33 -6.72
CA GLY A 222 -2.02 31.36 -5.93
C GLY A 222 -2.55 30.00 -5.48
N VAL A 223 -1.78 28.92 -5.63
CA VAL A 223 -2.18 27.59 -5.12
C VAL A 223 -2.07 27.56 -3.59
N ASN A 224 -3.16 27.21 -2.91
CA ASN A 224 -3.12 26.94 -1.48
C ASN A 224 -2.47 25.57 -1.22
N VAL A 225 -1.13 25.56 -1.09
CA VAL A 225 -0.33 24.35 -0.90
C VAL A 225 -0.74 23.57 0.35
N THR A 226 -0.95 24.26 1.47
CA THR A 226 -1.30 23.63 2.75
C THR A 226 -2.64 22.91 2.66
N ALA A 227 -3.66 23.53 2.06
CA ALA A 227 -4.96 22.90 1.90
C ALA A 227 -4.90 21.65 1.01
N HIS A 228 -4.11 21.68 -0.07
CA HIS A 228 -3.95 20.51 -0.95
C HIS A 228 -3.19 19.38 -0.27
N LYS A 229 -2.16 19.68 0.52
CA LYS A 229 -1.40 18.71 1.33
C LYS A 229 -2.27 18.08 2.42
N MET A 230 -3.07 18.89 3.13
CA MET A 230 -4.05 18.39 4.11
C MET A 230 -5.09 17.48 3.46
N PHE A 231 -5.65 17.89 2.32
CA PHE A 231 -6.68 17.13 1.62
C PHE A 231 -6.18 15.75 1.19
N ILE A 232 -5.02 15.65 0.54
CA ILE A 232 -4.49 14.35 0.13
C ILE A 232 -4.10 13.47 1.32
N PHE A 233 -3.65 14.07 2.42
CA PHE A 233 -3.34 13.34 3.64
C PHE A 233 -4.59 12.71 4.25
N ILE A 234 -5.68 13.47 4.37
CA ILE A 234 -6.97 12.99 4.89
C ILE A 234 -7.50 11.84 4.00
N VAL A 235 -7.45 12.02 2.68
CA VAL A 235 -7.89 10.99 1.72
C VAL A 235 -7.02 9.74 1.81
N ALA A 236 -5.70 9.87 1.92
CA ALA A 236 -4.80 8.74 2.09
C ALA A 236 -5.04 7.99 3.41
N CYS A 237 -5.30 8.72 4.49
CA CYS A 237 -5.65 8.12 5.79
C CYS A 237 -7.01 7.41 5.75
N PHE A 238 -7.97 7.92 4.98
CA PHE A 238 -9.24 7.24 4.72
C PHE A 238 -9.03 5.85 4.10
N PHE A 239 -8.27 5.77 2.99
CA PHE A 239 -8.00 4.50 2.31
C PHE A 239 -7.11 3.57 3.14
N THR A 240 -6.19 4.12 3.94
CA THR A 240 -5.38 3.35 4.89
C THR A 240 -6.23 2.76 6.01
N GLY A 241 -7.18 3.54 6.55
CA GLY A 241 -8.14 3.05 7.55
C GLY A 241 -9.07 1.98 6.97
N LEU A 242 -9.50 2.15 5.71
CA LEU A 242 -10.27 1.13 4.99
C LEU A 242 -9.49 -0.19 4.86
N ALA A 243 -8.20 -0.12 4.54
CA ALA A 243 -7.31 -1.28 4.51
C ALA A 243 -7.24 -1.97 5.89
N GLY A 244 -7.22 -1.19 6.97
CA GLY A 244 -7.27 -1.69 8.35
C GLY A 244 -8.57 -2.41 8.69
N GLY A 245 -9.72 -1.84 8.32
CA GLY A 245 -11.02 -2.49 8.49
C GLY A 245 -11.13 -3.79 7.71
N LEU A 246 -10.68 -3.77 6.45
CA LEU A 246 -10.60 -4.96 5.59
C LEU A 246 -9.69 -6.05 6.21
N TYR A 247 -8.54 -5.67 6.76
CA TYR A 247 -7.67 -6.59 7.50
C TYR A 247 -8.35 -7.19 8.73
N ALA A 248 -9.04 -6.36 9.51
CA ALA A 248 -9.73 -6.77 10.73
C ALA A 248 -10.74 -7.89 10.46
N PHE A 249 -11.59 -7.73 9.45
CA PHE A 249 -12.59 -8.75 9.07
C PHE A 249 -12.00 -9.99 8.40
N HIS A 250 -10.75 -9.95 7.92
CA HIS A 250 -10.07 -11.15 7.42
C HIS A 250 -9.51 -11.98 8.57
N VAL A 251 -8.82 -11.33 9.52
CA VAL A 251 -8.13 -12.02 10.62
C VAL A 251 -9.05 -12.32 11.81
N HIS A 252 -10.14 -11.56 12.00
CA HIS A 252 -11.11 -11.66 13.11
C HIS A 252 -10.49 -11.49 14.51
N ALA A 253 -9.22 -11.08 14.57
CA ALA A 253 -8.49 -10.82 15.79
C ALA A 253 -7.57 -9.62 15.56
N LEU A 254 -7.67 -8.63 16.43
CA LEU A 254 -6.85 -7.43 16.43
C LEU A 254 -6.06 -7.39 17.73
N SER A 255 -4.74 -7.36 17.66
CA SER A 255 -3.91 -7.07 18.82
C SER A 255 -2.93 -5.97 18.45
N PRO A 256 -2.67 -4.99 19.35
CA PRO A 256 -1.71 -3.93 19.08
C PRO A 256 -0.28 -4.47 18.95
N THR A 257 0.09 -5.50 19.72
CA THR A 257 1.48 -6.01 19.77
C THR A 257 1.66 -7.36 19.09
N SER A 258 0.65 -8.23 19.13
CA SER A 258 0.81 -9.63 18.71
C SER A 258 -0.27 -10.01 17.69
N THR A 259 -0.24 -9.39 16.52
CA THR A 259 -1.03 -9.86 15.36
C THR A 259 -0.19 -10.88 14.58
N PRO A 260 -0.77 -11.93 13.96
CA PRO A 260 -0.02 -12.92 13.18
C PRO A 260 0.88 -12.36 12.07
N ALA A 261 0.68 -11.10 11.67
CA ALA A 261 1.51 -10.39 10.68
C ALA A 261 2.08 -9.04 11.16
N ASN A 262 2.00 -8.72 12.48
CA ASN A 262 2.49 -7.47 13.08
C ASN A 262 2.08 -6.19 12.33
N VAL A 263 0.87 -6.19 11.78
CA VAL A 263 0.42 -5.21 10.79
C VAL A 263 0.28 -3.80 11.37
N PHE A 264 0.00 -3.69 12.67
CA PHE A 264 -0.15 -2.41 13.35
C PHE A 264 1.15 -1.86 13.94
N HIS A 265 2.24 -2.60 13.81
CA HIS A 265 3.54 -2.15 14.29
C HIS A 265 4.12 -1.07 13.36
N PHE A 266 4.94 -0.16 13.91
CA PHE A 266 5.52 0.95 13.14
C PHE A 266 6.37 0.47 11.95
N PHE A 267 6.96 -0.72 12.03
CA PHE A 267 7.70 -1.34 10.93
C PHE A 267 6.83 -1.50 9.68
N THR A 268 5.52 -1.67 9.80
CA THR A 268 4.60 -1.70 8.64
C THR A 268 4.63 -0.40 7.85
N SER A 269 4.72 0.76 8.52
CA SER A 269 4.87 2.05 7.82
C SER A 269 6.17 2.10 7.02
N ILE A 270 7.27 1.58 7.58
CA ILE A 270 8.57 1.49 6.92
C ILE A 270 8.48 0.51 5.74
N TYR A 271 7.83 -0.63 5.90
CA TYR A 271 7.62 -1.59 4.82
C TYR A 271 6.76 -1.03 3.70
N CYS A 272 5.69 -0.27 4.00
CA CYS A 272 4.90 0.43 2.99
C CYS A 272 5.75 1.44 2.19
N LEU A 273 6.63 2.18 2.88
CA LEU A 273 7.61 3.05 2.22
C LEU A 273 8.52 2.24 1.30
N LEU A 274 9.05 1.13 1.81
CA LEU A 274 9.94 0.24 1.08
C LEU A 274 9.26 -0.32 -0.17
N TYR A 275 8.03 -0.84 -0.05
CA TYR A 275 7.25 -1.35 -1.18
C TYR A 275 7.03 -0.28 -2.25
N MET A 276 6.75 0.96 -1.84
CA MET A 276 6.60 2.08 -2.77
C MET A 276 7.93 2.44 -3.46
N VAL A 277 9.02 2.58 -2.71
CA VAL A 277 10.33 2.99 -3.25
C VAL A 277 10.90 1.93 -4.18
N VAL A 278 10.91 0.69 -3.73
CA VAL A 278 11.41 -0.47 -4.49
C VAL A 278 10.55 -0.72 -5.73
N GLY A 279 9.23 -0.66 -5.58
CA GLY A 279 8.32 -0.80 -6.70
C GLY A 279 8.47 0.31 -7.74
N GLY A 280 8.80 1.53 -7.29
CA GLY A 280 9.00 2.71 -8.11
C GLY A 280 8.03 3.82 -7.72
N ALA A 281 8.51 4.79 -6.93
CA ALA A 281 7.67 5.80 -6.29
C ALA A 281 7.01 6.78 -7.28
N GLU A 282 7.53 6.91 -8.51
CA GLU A 282 6.94 7.78 -9.53
C GLU A 282 5.75 7.13 -10.25
N SER A 283 5.73 5.80 -10.37
CA SER A 283 4.68 5.08 -11.10
C SER A 283 3.52 4.68 -10.20
N PHE A 284 2.29 4.75 -10.72
CA PHE A 284 1.09 4.28 -10.01
C PHE A 284 1.16 2.83 -9.60
N PHE A 285 1.77 2.01 -10.45
CA PHE A 285 1.89 0.57 -10.23
C PHE A 285 3.12 0.18 -9.40
N GLY A 286 3.90 1.15 -8.94
CA GLY A 286 5.06 0.90 -8.07
C GLY A 286 4.69 0.12 -6.82
N PRO A 287 3.84 0.65 -5.93
CA PRO A 287 3.43 -0.05 -4.72
C PRO A 287 2.80 -1.42 -4.99
N LEU A 288 2.08 -1.59 -6.11
CA LEU A 288 1.48 -2.86 -6.51
C LEU A 288 2.55 -3.94 -6.70
N ILE A 289 3.56 -3.65 -7.52
CA ILE A 289 4.65 -4.59 -7.82
C ILE A 289 5.54 -4.78 -6.60
N GLY A 290 5.93 -3.70 -5.93
CA GLY A 290 6.81 -3.75 -4.76
C GLY A 290 6.22 -4.56 -3.61
N THR A 291 4.93 -4.35 -3.29
CA THR A 291 4.25 -5.12 -2.23
C THR A 291 4.15 -6.59 -2.60
N THR A 292 3.76 -6.90 -3.84
CA THR A 292 3.61 -8.29 -4.31
C THR A 292 4.94 -9.03 -4.23
N VAL A 293 6.01 -8.45 -4.76
CA VAL A 293 7.35 -9.07 -4.76
C VAL A 293 7.86 -9.29 -3.34
N PHE A 294 7.78 -8.26 -2.48
CA PHE A 294 8.30 -8.37 -1.12
C PHE A 294 7.50 -9.30 -0.23
N MET A 295 6.17 -9.30 -0.33
CA MET A 295 5.37 -10.21 0.49
C MET A 295 5.53 -11.66 0.03
N VAL A 296 5.61 -11.93 -1.27
CA VAL A 296 5.92 -13.28 -1.77
C VAL A 296 7.33 -13.70 -1.35
N LEU A 297 8.31 -12.79 -1.42
CA LEU A 297 9.67 -13.07 -0.97
C LEU A 297 9.72 -13.36 0.54
N ARG A 298 8.99 -12.59 1.35
CA ARG A 298 8.86 -12.82 2.80
C ARG A 298 8.26 -14.19 3.10
N GLU A 299 7.24 -14.54 2.34
CA GLU A 299 6.55 -15.82 2.46
C GLU A 299 7.46 -17.01 2.11
N LEU A 300 8.25 -16.89 1.03
CA LEU A 300 9.26 -17.90 0.68
C LEU A 300 10.40 -17.97 1.70
N GLY A 301 10.74 -16.84 2.32
CA GLY A 301 11.76 -16.72 3.36
C GLY A 301 11.24 -16.88 4.78
N ARG A 302 10.09 -17.51 4.99
CA ARG A 302 9.42 -17.59 6.30
C ARG A 302 10.28 -18.22 7.40
N GLU A 303 11.22 -19.11 7.06
CA GLU A 303 12.15 -19.73 8.01
C GLU A 303 13.14 -18.72 8.62
N VAL A 304 13.35 -17.57 7.97
CA VAL A 304 14.25 -16.49 8.39
C VAL A 304 13.50 -15.18 8.66
N ASP A 305 12.21 -15.25 9.01
CA ASP A 305 11.37 -14.05 9.22
C ASP A 305 11.91 -13.13 10.33
N GLU A 306 12.64 -13.68 11.30
CA GLU A 306 13.33 -12.89 12.33
C GLU A 306 14.39 -11.93 11.75
N TYR A 307 15.07 -12.34 10.67
CA TYR A 307 16.06 -11.53 9.96
C TYR A 307 15.46 -10.70 8.82
N TRP A 308 14.13 -10.71 8.66
CA TRP A 308 13.45 -10.01 7.58
C TRP A 308 13.79 -8.51 7.50
N PRO A 309 13.89 -7.74 8.60
CA PRO A 309 14.28 -6.33 8.51
C PRO A 309 15.66 -6.13 7.85
N LEU A 310 16.61 -7.03 8.13
CA LEU A 310 17.96 -7.00 7.55
C LEU A 310 17.93 -7.35 6.06
N ILE A 311 17.20 -8.41 5.70
CA ILE A 311 17.03 -8.85 4.30
C ILE A 311 16.34 -7.75 3.49
N ALA A 312 15.25 -7.17 4.01
CA ALA A 312 14.51 -6.12 3.35
C ALA A 312 15.37 -4.87 3.11
N GLY A 313 16.18 -4.47 4.10
CA GLY A 313 17.14 -3.37 3.98
C GLY A 313 18.23 -3.64 2.93
N ALA A 314 18.80 -4.85 2.91
CA ALA A 314 19.80 -5.23 1.92
C ALA A 314 19.22 -5.22 0.49
N VAL A 315 18.03 -5.81 0.29
CA VAL A 315 17.34 -5.81 -1.01
C VAL A 315 17.00 -4.38 -1.45
N LEU A 316 16.60 -3.50 -0.53
CA LEU A 316 16.37 -2.09 -0.82
C LEU A 316 17.64 -1.40 -1.34
N ILE A 317 18.79 -1.59 -0.67
CA ILE A 317 20.07 -0.99 -1.10
C ILE A 317 20.43 -1.46 -2.51
N VAL A 318 20.33 -2.78 -2.76
CA VAL A 318 20.59 -3.36 -4.09
C VAL A 318 19.66 -2.72 -5.13
N ILE A 319 18.36 -2.66 -4.88
CA ILE A 319 17.41 -2.13 -5.88
C ILE A 319 17.61 -0.64 -6.12
N VAL A 320 17.85 0.16 -5.08
CA VAL A 320 18.11 1.59 -5.24
C VAL A 320 19.39 1.84 -6.05
N PHE A 321 20.43 1.02 -5.86
CA PHE A 321 21.69 1.16 -6.57
C PHE A 321 21.62 0.68 -8.02
N PHE A 322 21.02 -0.50 -8.27
CA PHE A 322 20.99 -1.12 -9.60
C PHE A 322 19.78 -0.69 -10.44
N MET A 323 18.67 -0.27 -9.83
CA MET A 323 17.40 0.06 -10.49
C MET A 323 16.76 1.32 -9.88
N PRO A 324 17.33 2.52 -10.10
CA PRO A 324 16.86 3.77 -9.48
C PRO A 324 15.45 4.21 -9.89
N ARG A 325 14.88 3.64 -10.96
CA ARG A 325 13.47 3.85 -11.35
C ARG A 325 12.49 2.85 -10.70
N GLY A 326 12.98 1.93 -9.88
CA GLY A 326 12.23 0.85 -9.25
C GLY A 326 11.90 -0.31 -10.20
N LEU A 327 11.29 -1.35 -9.63
CA LEU A 327 10.91 -2.60 -10.31
C LEU A 327 9.94 -2.39 -11.47
N VAL A 328 9.10 -1.35 -11.44
CA VAL A 328 8.19 -1.01 -12.55
C VAL A 328 8.92 -0.83 -13.88
N ALA A 329 10.16 -0.33 -13.86
CA ALA A 329 10.93 -0.05 -15.06
C ALA A 329 11.72 -1.27 -15.58
N LEU A 330 11.61 -2.45 -14.93
CA LEU A 330 12.22 -3.71 -15.41
C LEU A 330 11.97 -3.97 -16.91
N PRO A 331 10.75 -3.81 -17.45
CA PRO A 331 10.49 -4.00 -18.88
C PRO A 331 11.22 -3.01 -19.80
N ASP A 332 11.59 -1.83 -19.30
CA ASP A 332 12.38 -0.83 -20.05
C ASP A 332 13.90 -1.06 -19.91
N TYR A 333 14.35 -1.66 -18.81
CA TYR A 333 15.75 -2.00 -18.58
C TYR A 333 16.22 -3.20 -19.41
N VAL A 334 15.41 -4.25 -19.55
CA VAL A 334 15.79 -5.47 -20.29
C VAL A 334 16.20 -5.19 -21.75
N PRO A 335 15.45 -4.39 -22.54
CA PRO A 335 15.85 -4.04 -23.90
C PRO A 335 17.00 -3.03 -23.97
N ALA A 336 17.21 -2.21 -22.94
CA ALA A 336 18.32 -1.25 -22.89
C ALA A 336 19.64 -1.98 -22.60
N TRP A 337 19.64 -2.89 -21.63
CA TRP A 337 20.75 -3.78 -21.32
C TRP A 337 21.10 -4.68 -22.51
N TYR A 338 20.10 -5.31 -23.14
CA TYR A 338 20.29 -6.13 -24.34
C TYR A 338 20.89 -5.31 -25.51
N ARG A 339 20.47 -4.06 -25.69
CA ARG A 339 21.05 -3.17 -26.73
C ARG A 339 22.49 -2.78 -26.42
N THR A 340 22.84 -2.53 -25.15
CA THR A 340 24.21 -2.21 -24.74
C THR A 340 25.14 -3.42 -24.88
N VAL A 341 24.72 -4.60 -24.42
CA VAL A 341 25.48 -5.84 -24.55
C VAL A 341 25.66 -6.23 -26.03
N ARG A 342 24.61 -6.09 -26.85
CA ARG A 342 24.71 -6.37 -28.30
C ARG A 342 25.60 -5.38 -29.05
N ARG A 343 25.72 -4.13 -28.59
CA ARG A 343 26.68 -3.15 -29.13
C ARG A 343 28.12 -3.50 -28.78
N LEU A 344 28.38 -3.96 -27.54
CA LEU A 344 29.70 -4.42 -27.12
C LEU A 344 30.14 -5.69 -27.85
N LEU A 345 29.21 -6.61 -28.12
CA LEU A 345 29.48 -7.81 -28.90
C LEU A 345 29.70 -7.52 -30.40
N ARG A 346 28.96 -6.59 -31.00
CA ARG A 346 29.20 -6.15 -32.40
C ARG A 346 30.47 -5.31 -32.56
N GLY A 347 30.90 -4.57 -31.54
CA GLY A 347 32.17 -3.85 -31.55
C GLY A 347 33.40 -4.77 -31.62
N LYS A 348 33.30 -6.00 -31.09
CA LYS A 348 34.38 -7.01 -31.19
C LYS A 348 34.50 -7.67 -32.56
N GLU A 349 33.47 -7.67 -33.40
CA GLU A 349 33.53 -8.25 -34.75
C GLU A 349 34.21 -7.33 -35.77
N VAL A 350 34.20 -6.00 -35.55
CA VAL A 350 34.84 -5.03 -36.46
C VAL A 350 36.35 -4.95 -36.22
N GLY A 351 36.83 -5.25 -35.01
CA GLY A 351 38.27 -5.28 -34.68
C GLY A 351 39.03 -6.54 -35.09
N ARG A 352 38.38 -7.54 -35.71
CA ARG A 352 39.02 -8.81 -36.14
C ARG A 352 39.21 -8.90 -37.67
N LYS A 353 38.89 -7.83 -38.41
CA LYS A 353 39.03 -7.78 -39.88
C LYS A 353 40.16 -6.84 -40.36
N THR A 354 40.99 -6.35 -39.44
CA THR A 354 42.10 -5.42 -39.72
C THR A 354 43.45 -5.91 -39.20
N ASP A 355 43.55 -7.20 -38.89
CA ASP A 355 44.83 -7.93 -38.78
C ASP A 355 44.85 -8.95 -39.92
#